data_AF-A0A652KBX8-F1
#
_entry.id   AF-A0A652KBX8-F1
#
_cell.length_a   1.000
_cell.length_b   1.000
_cell.length_c   1.000
_cell.angle_alpha   90.00
_cell.angle_beta   90.00
_cell.angle_gamma   90.00
#
_symmetry.space_group_name_H-M   'P 1'
#
loop_
_entity.id
_entity.type
_entity.pdbx_description
1 polymer ?
#
loop_
_entity_poly.entity_id
_entity_poly.type
_entity_poly.pdbx_seq_one_letter_code
_entity_poly.pdbx_strand_id
1 'polypeptide(L)'
;MARRPIALVTAAVLLLEAPGIVALNAVMARFLEVQSMSLDGMDPDAMVTGTWVLGIVSGVLLALCALVALLAGVRDRRPGRAGRILLVGCAVVHGVLGAVTVGLIGWGAFAFMVLVLGLIVLTLVAYGKDAEAPEREHGASPTPA
;
A
#
# COMPACT_ATOMS: atom_id res chain seq x y z
N MET A 1 -10.18 4.66 -20.04
CA MET A 1 -9.30 5.82 -20.32
C MET A 1 -8.56 6.29 -19.06
N ALA A 2 -9.19 6.36 -17.87
CA ALA A 2 -8.51 6.81 -16.64
C ALA A 2 -7.54 5.80 -15.97
N ARG A 3 -7.53 4.51 -16.35
CA ARG A 3 -6.73 3.46 -15.66
C ARG A 3 -5.22 3.72 -15.64
N ARG A 4 -4.64 4.15 -16.78
CA ARG A 4 -3.21 4.43 -16.91
C ARG A 4 -2.76 5.62 -16.06
N PRO A 5 -3.39 6.81 -16.15
CA PRO A 5 -2.98 7.94 -15.32
C PRO A 5 -3.16 7.67 -13.82
N ILE A 6 -4.23 6.98 -13.40
CA ILE A 6 -4.44 6.59 -12.00
C ILE A 6 -3.28 5.73 -11.50
N ALA A 7 -2.88 4.70 -12.26
CA ALA A 7 -1.79 3.82 -11.86
C ALA A 7 -0.43 4.53 -11.82
N LEU A 8 -0.17 5.46 -12.76
CA LEU A 8 1.05 6.26 -12.76
C LEU A 8 1.11 7.22 -11.57
N VAL A 9 0.00 7.88 -11.23
CA VAL A 9 -0.08 8.75 -10.05
C VAL A 9 0.10 7.93 -8.77
N THR A 10 -0.57 6.77 -8.67
CA THR A 10 -0.41 5.84 -7.55
C THR A 10 1.05 5.43 -7.40
N ALA A 11 1.73 5.08 -8.49
CA ALA A 11 3.13 4.72 -8.47
C ALA A 11 4.03 5.86 -7.99
N ALA A 12 3.81 7.09 -8.49
CA ALA A 12 4.59 8.25 -8.10
C ALA A 12 4.43 8.57 -6.61
N VAL A 13 3.19 8.52 -6.09
CA VAL A 13 2.89 8.79 -4.69
C VAL A 13 3.54 7.74 -3.79
N LEU A 14 3.35 6.45 -4.07
CA LEU A 14 3.95 5.37 -3.28
C LEU A 14 5.49 5.40 -3.31
N LEU A 15 6.08 5.80 -4.44
CA LEU A 15 7.53 5.95 -4.57
C LEU A 15 8.05 7.12 -3.74
N LEU A 16 7.27 8.19 -3.59
CA LEU A 16 7.60 9.34 -2.75
C LEU A 16 7.44 9.02 -1.25
N GLU A 17 6.45 8.20 -0.89
CA GLU A 17 6.23 7.79 0.50
C GLU A 17 7.31 6.84 1.01
N ALA A 18 7.86 5.99 0.14
CA ALA A 18 8.91 5.04 0.51
C ALA A 18 10.11 5.69 1.25
N PRO A 19 10.79 6.71 0.70
CA PRO A 19 11.85 7.41 1.42
C PRO A 19 11.31 8.20 2.63
N GLY A 20 10.08 8.71 2.57
CA GLY A 20 9.45 9.42 3.68
C GLY A 20 9.29 8.54 4.93
N ILE A 21 8.81 7.30 4.76
CA ILE A 21 8.66 6.32 5.84
C ILE A 21 10.01 5.88 6.40
N VAL A 22 11.01 5.66 5.53
CA VAL A 22 12.36 5.31 5.97
C VAL A 22 12.97 6.47 6.78
N ALA A 23 12.84 7.70 6.30
CA ALA A 23 13.36 8.88 6.99
C ALA A 23 12.66 9.10 8.34
N LEU A 24 11.33 8.95 8.40
CA LEU A 24 10.57 9.07 9.64
C LEU A 24 11.02 8.04 10.69
N ASN A 25 11.17 6.77 10.30
CA ASN A 25 11.63 5.72 11.19
C ASN A 25 13.10 5.90 11.57
N ALA A 26 13.96 6.37 10.66
CA ALA A 26 15.35 6.68 10.97
C ALA A 26 15.44 7.78 12.04
N VAL A 27 14.66 8.85 11.92
CA VAL A 27 14.58 9.91 12.93
C VAL A 27 14.09 9.35 14.27
N MET A 28 13.05 8.52 14.26
CA MET A 28 12.53 7.87 15.47
C MET A 28 13.59 6.97 16.13
N ALA A 29 14.29 6.16 15.34
CA ALA A 29 15.35 5.27 15.84
C ALA A 29 16.49 6.07 16.50
N ARG A 30 16.89 7.21 15.91
CA ARG A 30 17.88 8.12 16.53
C ARG A 30 17.39 8.72 17.84
N PHE A 31 16.11 9.08 17.94
CA PHE A 31 15.55 9.54 19.21
C PHE A 31 15.57 8.44 20.27
N LEU A 32 15.24 7.19 19.89
CA LEU A 32 15.32 6.04 20.80
C LEU A 32 16.75 5.77 21.27
N GLU A 33 17.75 5.88 20.38
CA GLU A 33 19.18 5.75 20.72
C GLU A 33 19.60 6.78 21.78
N VAL A 34 19.16 8.03 21.65
CA VAL A 34 19.54 9.12 22.57
C VAL A 34 18.77 9.08 23.89
N GLN A 35 17.51 8.64 23.86
CA GLN A 35 16.65 8.62 25.04
C GLN A 35 16.93 7.40 25.94
N SER A 36 17.44 6.28 25.40
CA SER A 36 17.83 5.05 26.14
C SER A 36 16.91 4.68 27.32
N MET A 37 15.60 4.81 27.17
CA MET A 37 14.64 4.45 28.22
C MET A 37 14.24 2.98 28.06
N SER A 38 14.37 2.21 29.15
CA SER A 38 13.73 0.90 29.25
C SER A 38 12.22 1.12 29.29
N LEU A 39 11.52 0.76 28.23
CA LEU A 39 10.06 0.67 28.21
C LEU A 39 9.66 -0.70 28.77
N ASP A 40 9.27 -0.76 30.05
CA ASP A 40 8.78 -1.99 30.70
C ASP A 40 9.74 -3.19 30.60
N GLY A 41 11.05 -2.96 30.79
CA GLY A 41 12.08 -4.01 30.70
C GLY A 41 12.42 -4.43 29.26
N MET A 42 11.83 -3.79 28.26
CA MET A 42 12.18 -4.00 26.85
C MET A 42 13.55 -3.40 26.55
N ASP A 43 14.41 -4.21 25.96
CA ASP A 43 15.78 -3.83 25.60
C ASP A 43 15.77 -2.64 24.61
N PRO A 44 16.36 -1.49 24.97
CA PRO A 44 16.44 -0.31 24.10
C PRO A 44 17.07 -0.63 22.73
N ASP A 45 18.07 -1.52 22.69
CA ASP A 45 18.74 -1.89 21.44
C ASP A 45 17.81 -2.66 20.50
N ALA A 46 16.92 -3.49 21.07
CA ALA A 46 15.88 -4.18 20.32
C ALA A 46 14.84 -3.18 19.76
N MET A 47 14.49 -2.12 20.49
CA MET A 47 13.56 -1.08 20.02
C MET A 47 14.15 -0.26 18.88
N VAL A 48 15.43 0.15 18.98
CA VAL A 48 16.15 0.85 17.91
C VAL A 48 16.23 -0.03 16.66
N THR A 49 16.68 -1.28 16.81
CA THR A 49 16.80 -2.23 15.70
C THR A 49 15.45 -2.49 15.05
N GLY A 50 14.41 -2.71 15.85
CA GLY A 50 13.04 -2.91 15.37
C GLY A 50 12.52 -1.73 14.56
N THR A 51 12.80 -0.50 15.01
CA THR A 51 12.39 0.74 14.31
C THR A 51 13.10 0.87 12.96
N TRP A 52 14.41 0.59 12.91
CA TRP A 52 15.16 0.56 11.64
C TRP A 52 14.63 -0.49 10.66
N VAL A 53 14.43 -1.72 11.14
CA VAL A 53 13.90 -2.82 10.34
C VAL A 53 12.51 -2.48 9.81
N LEU A 54 11.63 -1.96 10.67
CA LEU A 54 10.29 -1.52 10.29
C LEU A 54 10.35 -0.46 9.18
N GLY A 55 11.20 0.55 9.34
CA GLY A 55 11.39 1.61 8.35
C GLY A 55 11.86 1.08 7.00
N ILE A 56 12.93 0.29 6.98
CA ILE A 56 13.54 -0.23 5.75
C ILE A 56 12.58 -1.20 5.05
N VAL A 57 12.01 -2.17 5.78
CA VAL A 57 11.08 -3.15 5.20
C VAL A 57 9.84 -2.46 4.64
N SER A 58 9.28 -1.50 5.37
CA SER A 58 8.11 -0.73 4.89
C SER A 58 8.46 0.08 3.63
N GLY A 59 9.62 0.74 3.60
CA GLY A 59 10.10 1.47 2.43
C GLY A 59 10.26 0.57 1.20
N VAL A 60 10.86 -0.61 1.37
CA VAL A 60 11.01 -1.60 0.30
C VAL A 60 9.64 -2.09 -0.20
N LEU A 61 8.72 -2.42 0.71
CA LEU A 61 7.37 -2.85 0.35
C LEU A 61 6.61 -1.77 -0.43
N LEU A 62 6.72 -0.50 -0.04
CA LEU A 62 6.12 0.63 -0.77
C LEU A 62 6.76 0.80 -2.15
N ALA A 63 8.09 0.70 -2.26
CA ALA A 63 8.77 0.74 -3.55
C ALA A 63 8.35 -0.41 -4.48
N LEU A 64 8.14 -1.61 -3.94
CA LEU A 64 7.59 -2.74 -4.70
C LEU A 64 6.15 -2.48 -5.14
N CYS A 65 5.30 -1.91 -4.27
CA CYS A 65 3.94 -1.51 -4.64
C CYS A 65 3.95 -0.46 -5.77
N ALA A 66 4.81 0.55 -5.66
CA ALA A 66 5.01 1.57 -6.66
C ALA A 66 5.43 0.97 -8.00
N LEU A 67 6.38 0.03 -7.99
CA LEU A 67 6.82 -0.69 -9.19
C LEU A 67 5.68 -1.48 -9.82
N VAL A 68 4.86 -2.18 -9.04
CA VAL A 68 3.70 -2.92 -9.56
C VAL A 68 2.69 -1.98 -10.20
N ALA A 69 2.37 -0.85 -9.57
CA ALA A 69 1.48 0.18 -10.12
C ALA A 69 2.06 0.80 -11.40
N LEU A 70 3.37 1.10 -11.42
CA LEU A 70 4.07 1.65 -12.57
C LEU A 70 4.03 0.69 -13.76
N LEU A 71 4.35 -0.58 -13.53
CA LEU A 71 4.30 -1.62 -14.56
C LEU A 71 2.89 -1.80 -15.11
N ALA A 72 1.86 -1.73 -14.25
CA ALA A 72 0.47 -1.79 -14.68
C ALA A 72 0.09 -0.60 -15.56
N GLY A 73 0.47 0.62 -15.18
CA GLY A 73 0.20 1.84 -15.95
C GLY A 73 0.93 1.89 -17.30
N VAL A 74 2.23 1.56 -17.30
CA VAL A 74 3.08 1.57 -18.50
C VAL A 74 2.65 0.47 -19.47
N ARG A 75 2.56 -0.78 -19.01
CA ARG A 75 2.21 -1.92 -19.87
C ARG A 75 0.72 -1.98 -20.19
N ASP A 76 -0.10 -1.18 -19.52
CA ASP A 76 -1.56 -1.24 -19.54
C ASP A 76 -2.10 -2.66 -19.34
N ARG A 77 -1.35 -3.45 -18.57
CA ARG A 77 -1.64 -4.86 -18.27
C ARG A 77 -1.90 -5.01 -16.79
N ARG A 78 -2.72 -5.99 -16.48
CA ARG A 78 -3.12 -6.32 -15.11
C ARG A 78 -1.90 -6.71 -14.27
N PRO A 79 -1.83 -6.25 -13.01
CA PRO A 79 -0.90 -6.84 -12.05
C PRO A 79 -1.17 -8.34 -11.93
N GLY A 80 -0.10 -9.15 -11.88
CA GLY A 80 -0.22 -10.56 -11.55
C GLY A 80 -0.78 -10.78 -10.13
N ARG A 81 -1.12 -12.04 -9.78
CA ARG A 81 -1.73 -12.37 -8.47
C ARG A 81 -0.90 -11.86 -7.29
N ALA A 82 0.42 -12.03 -7.32
CA ALA A 82 1.32 -11.53 -6.29
C ALA A 82 1.27 -9.98 -6.18
N GLY A 83 1.25 -9.28 -7.31
CA GLY A 83 1.15 -7.81 -7.33
C GLY A 83 -0.18 -7.30 -6.77
N ARG A 84 -1.30 -8.00 -7.05
CA ARG A 84 -2.59 -7.69 -6.45
C ARG A 84 -2.57 -7.90 -4.93
N ILE A 85 -2.04 -9.02 -4.44
CA ILE A 85 -1.93 -9.29 -2.99
C ILE A 85 -1.11 -8.19 -2.32
N LEU A 86 0.01 -7.81 -2.92
CA LEU A 86 0.88 -6.76 -2.41
C LEU A 86 0.15 -5.42 -2.30
N LEU A 87 -0.55 -4.99 -3.37
CA LEU A 87 -1.33 -3.76 -3.37
C LEU A 87 -2.52 -3.79 -2.38
N VAL A 88 -3.17 -4.94 -2.22
CA VAL A 88 -4.24 -5.10 -1.22
C VAL A 88 -3.67 -4.98 0.20
N GLY A 89 -2.53 -5.63 0.48
CA GLY A 89 -1.85 -5.48 1.76
C GLY A 89 -1.47 -4.03 2.05
N CYS A 90 -0.94 -3.33 1.04
CA CYS A 90 -0.63 -1.90 1.12
C CYS A 90 -1.88 -1.07 1.43
N ALA A 91 -3.00 -1.34 0.76
CA ALA A 91 -4.27 -0.67 1.02
C ALA A 91 -4.77 -0.89 2.47
N VAL A 92 -4.67 -2.12 2.98
CA VAL A 92 -5.05 -2.43 4.37
C VAL A 92 -4.21 -1.63 5.36
N VAL A 93 -2.89 -1.59 5.17
CA VAL A 93 -1.97 -0.82 6.02
C VAL A 93 -2.33 0.68 5.99
N HIS A 94 -2.59 1.25 4.80
CA HIS A 94 -3.00 2.65 4.69
C HIS A 94 -4.36 2.93 5.34
N GLY A 95 -5.30 1.99 5.26
CA GLY A 95 -6.59 2.09 5.95
C GLY A 95 -6.42 2.13 7.47
N VAL A 96 -5.60 1.24 8.02
CA VAL A 96 -5.28 1.22 9.47
C VAL A 96 -4.59 2.52 9.87
N LEU A 97 -3.57 2.97 9.13
CA LEU A 97 -2.89 4.22 9.39
C LEU A 97 -3.83 5.43 9.26
N GLY A 98 -4.75 5.43 8.31
CA GLY A 98 -5.80 6.44 8.19
C GLY A 98 -6.63 6.54 9.48
N ALA A 99 -7.10 5.41 10.00
CA ALA A 99 -7.84 5.36 11.26
C ALA A 99 -7.00 5.87 12.46
N VAL A 100 -5.71 5.56 12.50
CA VAL A 100 -4.81 6.07 13.56
C VAL A 100 -4.59 7.58 13.43
N THR A 101 -4.35 8.08 12.21
CA THR A 101 -4.02 9.49 11.95
C THR A 101 -5.17 10.44 12.26
N VAL A 102 -6.44 10.05 12.02
CA VAL A 102 -7.59 10.91 12.36
C VAL A 102 -7.75 11.11 13.87
N GLY A 103 -7.37 10.10 14.68
CA GLY A 103 -7.46 10.17 16.13
C GLY A 103 -6.27 10.87 16.79
N LEU A 104 -5.04 10.65 16.29
CA LEU A 104 -3.82 11.06 16.98
C LEU A 104 -3.06 12.23 16.33
N ILE A 105 -3.19 12.43 15.01
CA ILE A 105 -2.36 13.38 14.26
C ILE A 105 -3.19 14.56 13.75
N GLY A 106 -4.37 14.29 13.18
CA GLY A 106 -5.33 15.29 12.73
C GLY A 106 -5.82 15.10 11.30
N TRP A 107 -6.75 15.96 10.91
CA TRP A 107 -7.50 15.85 9.65
C TRP A 107 -6.65 15.91 8.37
N GLY A 108 -5.56 16.70 8.37
CA GLY A 108 -4.69 16.81 7.19
C GLY A 108 -3.97 15.50 6.87
N ALA A 109 -3.39 14.85 7.88
CA ALA A 109 -2.74 13.55 7.73
C ALA A 109 -3.76 12.47 7.32
N PHE A 110 -4.95 12.49 7.93
CA PHE A 110 -6.04 11.60 7.54
C PHE A 110 -6.44 11.75 6.07
N ALA A 111 -6.64 12.99 5.60
CA ALA A 111 -7.00 13.26 4.22
C ALA A 111 -5.94 12.75 3.24
N PHE A 112 -4.66 12.92 3.59
CA PHE A 112 -3.55 12.37 2.81
C PHE A 112 -3.59 10.83 2.78
N MET A 113 -3.73 10.14 3.92
CA MET A 113 -3.83 8.68 3.96
C MET A 113 -5.01 8.14 3.15
N VAL A 114 -6.17 8.80 3.23
CA VAL A 114 -7.37 8.41 2.47
C VAL A 114 -7.18 8.65 0.97
N LEU A 115 -6.49 9.72 0.58
CA LEU A 115 -6.15 9.98 -0.82
C LEU A 115 -5.29 8.85 -1.40
N VAL A 116 -4.22 8.47 -0.70
CA VAL A 116 -3.32 7.39 -1.11
C VAL A 116 -4.07 6.06 -1.18
N LEU A 117 -4.87 5.74 -0.15
CA LEU A 117 -5.73 4.57 -0.13
C LEU A 117 -6.68 4.56 -1.35
N GLY A 118 -7.32 5.68 -1.64
CA GLY A 118 -8.21 5.85 -2.78
C GLY A 118 -7.51 5.57 -4.11
N LEU A 119 -6.28 6.07 -4.29
CA LEU A 119 -5.45 5.81 -5.47
C LEU A 119 -5.12 4.32 -5.64
N ILE A 120 -4.75 3.63 -4.56
CA ILE A 120 -4.46 2.20 -4.57
C ILE A 120 -5.72 1.39 -4.95
N VAL A 121 -6.86 1.69 -4.30
CA VAL A 121 -8.13 1.01 -4.58
C VAL A 121 -8.61 1.27 -6.00
N LEU A 122 -8.54 2.52 -6.48
CA LEU A 122 -8.88 2.87 -7.86
C LEU A 122 -8.00 2.10 -8.86
N THR A 123 -6.70 1.95 -8.57
CA THR A 123 -5.79 1.14 -9.39
C THR A 123 -6.23 -0.33 -9.43
N LEU A 124 -6.55 -0.92 -8.27
CA LEU A 124 -7.02 -2.30 -8.16
C LEU A 124 -8.33 -2.53 -8.92
N VAL A 125 -9.30 -1.63 -8.77
CA VAL A 125 -10.60 -1.72 -9.45
C VAL A 125 -10.45 -1.51 -10.96
N ALA A 126 -9.64 -0.55 -11.39
CA ALA A 126 -9.44 -0.23 -12.80
C ALA A 126 -8.78 -1.36 -13.58
N TYR A 127 -7.86 -2.10 -12.95
CA TYR A 127 -7.22 -3.29 -13.52
C TYR A 127 -7.87 -4.61 -13.05
N GLY A 128 -9.01 -4.54 -12.36
CA GLY A 128 -9.77 -5.68 -11.82
C GLY A 128 -10.67 -6.34 -12.87
N LYS A 129 -11.42 -5.52 -13.62
CA LYS A 129 -12.70 -5.89 -14.27
C LYS A 129 -12.65 -6.91 -15.42
N ASP A 130 -11.68 -6.87 -16.32
CA ASP A 130 -11.50 -7.91 -17.37
C ASP A 130 -11.25 -9.37 -16.87
N ALA A 131 -11.41 -9.68 -15.56
CA ALA A 131 -11.24 -11.04 -14.99
C ALA A 131 -12.56 -11.79 -14.90
N GLU A 132 -13.69 -11.07 -14.88
CA GLU A 132 -15.01 -11.64 -15.03
C GLU A 132 -15.36 -11.57 -16.51
N ALA A 133 -14.82 -12.52 -17.29
CA ALA A 133 -15.61 -13.02 -18.40
C ALA A 133 -16.89 -13.58 -17.77
N PRO A 134 -18.09 -13.19 -18.24
CA PRO A 134 -19.33 -13.65 -17.64
C PRO A 134 -19.27 -15.16 -17.59
N GLU A 135 -19.53 -15.68 -16.40
CA GLU A 135 -19.84 -17.07 -16.13
C GLU A 135 -20.67 -17.57 -17.31
N ARG A 136 -20.10 -18.52 -18.06
CA ARG A 136 -20.75 -19.05 -19.25
C ARG A 136 -22.18 -19.37 -18.86
N GLU A 137 -23.15 -18.90 -19.65
CA GLU A 137 -24.49 -19.47 -19.71
C GLU A 137 -24.35 -20.99 -19.86
N HIS A 138 -24.26 -21.70 -18.74
CA HIS A 138 -24.41 -23.13 -18.65
C HIS A 138 -25.80 -23.37 -18.08
N GLY A 139 -26.79 -23.10 -18.92
CA GLY A 139 -28.20 -23.20 -18.55
C GLY A 139 -29.18 -23.18 -19.72
N ALA A 140 -28.71 -23.20 -20.96
CA ALA A 140 -29.58 -23.41 -22.12
C ALA A 140 -29.04 -24.59 -22.92
N SER A 141 -29.56 -25.78 -22.62
CA SER A 141 -29.70 -26.81 -23.64
C SER A 141 -31.20 -27.02 -23.87
N PRO A 142 -31.65 -27.00 -25.14
CA PRO A 142 -33.07 -26.99 -25.48
C PRO A 142 -33.68 -28.38 -25.31
N THR A 143 -34.92 -28.43 -24.85
CA THR A 143 -35.78 -29.61 -24.93
C THR A 143 -35.94 -30.05 -26.39
N PRO A 144 -35.60 -31.29 -26.77
CA PRO A 144 -36.03 -31.86 -28.03
C PRO A 144 -37.22 -32.82 -27.82
N ALA A 145 -38.31 -32.49 -28.53
CA ALA A 145 -39.44 -33.27 -29.06
C ALA A 145 -39.90 -34.55 -28.33
#